data_AF-A0A7S2UZR7-F1
#
_entry.id   AF-A0A7S2UZR7-F1
#
_cell.length_a   1.000
_cell.length_b   1.000
_cell.length_c   1.000
_cell.angle_alpha   90.00
_cell.angle_beta   90.00
_cell.angle_gamma   90.00
#
_symmetry.space_group_name_H-M   'P 1'
#
loop_
_entity.id
_entity.type
_entity.pdbx_description
1 polymer ?
#
loop_
_entity_poly.entity_id
_entity_poly.type
_entity_poly.pdbx_seq_one_letter_code
_entity_poly.pdbx_strand_id
1 'polypeptide(L)'
;SPLLWKKIQRGLSAGRVQSVGLALVVQRERRRLMFHPAQYWGAQALLQGQTPFPGALVEVDGRPLVTAKDFDPATGEVLEDARERVRHLRDQEEADRLVDVLSHPSAVWSVLDVDSRLQKRNPPPPFITSTLQQECNRKFGLSATQTMRVAQQLYENGHITYMRTDNPELGSTARRSAQSAASALFGPDTVAGEGSGAKKKKPSNSQEAHEAIRPAGESFVSPLSTGLQEGSPEMKVYALVYHRTLASVMKHAQMEYTTALVGVRTDGSDPGEGPPDAVFRSTGKRIVSPGFLLAYEESTDTSPSGQKAAGNSDSDHQAKSDLPQREVFLPPLEAGQVLEAGEVASVEHNTQPPPRFTEASFVRELEAVGVGRPSTYATILETLVMRKYVQLGTSGRGKASPPLTY
;
A
#
# COMPACT_ATOMS: atom_id res chain seq x y z
N SER A 1 -25.12 -9.00 -28.20
CA SER A 1 -26.22 -8.15 -27.70
C SER A 1 -27.63 -8.70 -27.95
N PRO A 2 -27.99 -9.22 -29.15
CA PRO A 2 -29.35 -9.72 -29.41
C PRO A 2 -29.84 -10.77 -28.41
N LEU A 3 -28.95 -11.67 -27.96
CA LEU A 3 -29.25 -12.66 -26.94
C LEU A 3 -29.62 -12.02 -25.59
N LEU A 4 -28.87 -11.00 -25.15
CA LEU A 4 -29.15 -10.28 -23.90
C LEU A 4 -30.50 -9.55 -23.98
N TRP A 5 -30.86 -9.03 -25.15
CA TRP A 5 -32.15 -8.37 -25.36
C TRP A 5 -33.32 -9.35 -25.27
N LYS A 6 -33.12 -10.58 -25.74
CA LYS A 6 -34.13 -11.65 -25.66
C LYS A 6 -34.25 -12.23 -24.24
N LYS A 7 -33.17 -12.24 -23.46
CA LYS A 7 -33.08 -12.98 -22.19
C LYS A 7 -33.08 -12.12 -20.93
N ILE A 8 -32.73 -10.84 -21.03
CA ILE A 8 -32.56 -9.96 -19.87
C ILE A 8 -33.34 -8.65 -20.11
N GLN A 9 -32.82 -7.77 -20.98
CA GLN A 9 -33.42 -6.47 -21.25
C GLN A 9 -32.95 -5.91 -22.59
N ARG A 10 -33.85 -5.29 -23.35
CA ARG A 10 -33.51 -4.55 -24.58
C ARG A 10 -32.55 -3.39 -24.27
N GLY A 11 -31.62 -3.12 -25.19
CA GLY A 11 -30.62 -2.05 -25.03
C GLY A 11 -29.30 -2.47 -24.37
N LEU A 12 -29.20 -3.71 -23.85
CA LEU A 12 -27.97 -4.18 -23.21
C LEU A 12 -26.78 -4.38 -24.17
N SER A 13 -25.63 -3.94 -23.66
CA SER A 13 -24.24 -4.10 -24.13
C SER A 13 -23.60 -5.48 -23.93
N ALA A 14 -23.28 -6.29 -24.93
CA ALA A 14 -22.25 -7.33 -24.76
C ALA A 14 -20.92 -6.82 -25.33
N GLY A 15 -19.83 -6.87 -24.56
CA GLY A 15 -18.51 -6.46 -25.03
C GLY A 15 -17.44 -7.35 -24.45
N ARG A 16 -16.54 -7.88 -25.29
CA ARG A 16 -15.56 -8.90 -24.89
C ARG A 16 -14.75 -8.50 -23.66
N VAL A 17 -14.29 -7.25 -23.62
CA VAL A 17 -13.43 -6.74 -22.54
C VAL A 17 -14.28 -6.14 -21.41
N GLN A 18 -15.37 -5.45 -21.74
CA GLN A 18 -16.28 -4.86 -20.77
C GLN A 18 -16.95 -5.92 -19.89
N SER A 19 -17.37 -7.05 -20.46
CA SER A 19 -17.98 -8.15 -19.72
C SER A 19 -17.01 -8.78 -18.72
N VAL A 20 -15.70 -8.84 -19.05
CA VAL A 20 -14.68 -9.31 -18.10
C VAL A 20 -14.46 -8.29 -16.99
N GLY A 21 -14.37 -7.00 -17.32
CA GLY A 21 -14.30 -5.93 -16.32
C GLY A 21 -15.50 -5.95 -15.36
N LEU A 22 -16.71 -6.10 -15.87
CA LEU A 22 -17.92 -6.26 -15.06
C LEU A 22 -17.85 -7.51 -14.18
N ALA A 23 -17.37 -8.63 -14.71
CA ALA A 23 -17.22 -9.86 -13.94
C ALA A 23 -16.27 -9.69 -12.75
N LEU A 24 -15.18 -8.93 -12.88
CA LEU A 24 -14.28 -8.63 -11.76
C LEU A 24 -15.02 -7.89 -10.63
N VAL A 25 -15.79 -6.84 -10.97
CA VAL A 25 -16.57 -6.07 -9.98
C VAL A 25 -17.62 -6.95 -9.30
N VAL A 26 -18.40 -7.72 -10.09
CA VAL A 26 -19.44 -8.61 -9.56
C VAL A 26 -18.83 -9.71 -8.68
N GLN A 27 -17.70 -10.30 -9.07
CA GLN A 27 -17.00 -11.30 -8.25
C GLN A 27 -16.51 -10.70 -6.93
N ARG A 28 -15.98 -9.47 -6.96
CA ARG A 28 -15.59 -8.77 -5.72
C ARG A 28 -16.80 -8.55 -4.82
N GLU A 29 -17.93 -8.10 -5.36
CA GLU A 29 -19.14 -7.88 -4.57
C GLU A 29 -19.72 -9.18 -4.02
N ARG A 30 -19.73 -10.28 -4.80
CA ARG A 30 -20.12 -11.61 -4.30
C ARG A 30 -19.26 -12.05 -3.12
N ARG A 31 -17.93 -11.88 -3.19
CA ARG A 31 -17.05 -12.20 -2.06
C ARG A 31 -17.37 -11.37 -0.82
N ARG A 32 -17.78 -10.10 -0.99
CA ARG A 32 -18.21 -9.25 0.12
C ARG A 32 -19.56 -9.67 0.70
N LEU A 33 -20.51 -10.06 -0.16
CA LEU A 33 -21.84 -10.53 0.27
C LEU A 33 -21.81 -11.88 0.98
N MET A 34 -20.87 -12.76 0.61
CA MET A 34 -20.66 -14.06 1.26
C MET A 34 -19.69 -13.98 2.45
N PHE A 35 -19.16 -12.80 2.76
CA PHE A 35 -18.20 -12.62 3.84
C PHE A 35 -18.89 -12.65 5.20
N HIS A 36 -18.42 -13.53 6.08
CA HIS A 36 -18.88 -13.61 7.46
C HIS A 36 -17.82 -12.98 8.36
N PRO A 37 -18.11 -11.84 9.01
CA PRO A 37 -17.16 -11.17 9.88
C PRO A 37 -16.92 -12.01 11.15
N ALA A 38 -15.66 -12.20 11.46
CA ALA A 38 -15.16 -12.70 12.72
C ALA A 38 -14.60 -11.56 13.59
N GLN A 39 -14.92 -11.62 14.88
CA GLN A 39 -14.28 -10.85 15.95
C GLN A 39 -13.13 -11.66 16.53
N TYR A 40 -12.06 -10.98 16.91
CA TYR A 40 -10.93 -11.58 17.61
C TYR A 40 -10.23 -10.53 18.47
N TRP A 41 -9.54 -10.98 19.51
CA TRP A 41 -8.90 -10.09 20.46
C TRP A 41 -7.40 -10.29 20.49
N GLY A 42 -6.70 -9.19 20.76
CA GLY A 42 -5.31 -9.18 21.19
C GLY A 42 -5.13 -8.31 22.42
N ALA A 43 -3.88 -7.95 22.70
CA ALA A 43 -3.55 -6.99 23.74
C ALA A 43 -2.44 -6.06 23.27
N GLN A 44 -2.39 -4.86 23.83
CA GLN A 44 -1.30 -3.91 23.65
C GLN A 44 -0.75 -3.52 25.02
N ALA A 45 0.54 -3.25 25.07
CA ALA A 45 1.23 -2.77 26.26
C ALA A 45 2.05 -1.52 25.92
N LEU A 46 2.04 -0.53 26.80
CA LEU A 46 2.99 0.56 26.76
C LEU A 46 4.23 0.18 27.58
N LEU A 47 5.32 -0.17 26.91
CA LEU A 47 6.55 -0.66 27.53
C LEU A 47 7.45 0.51 27.91
N GLN A 48 7.98 0.51 29.13
CA GLN A 48 8.86 1.55 29.64
C GLN A 48 10.33 1.20 29.33
N GLY A 49 10.85 1.78 28.24
CA GLY A 49 12.29 1.84 27.96
C GLY A 49 12.88 3.19 28.36
N GLN A 50 14.01 3.58 27.76
CA GLN A 50 14.51 4.96 27.87
C GLN A 50 13.47 5.99 27.43
N THR A 51 12.67 5.62 26.44
CA THR A 51 11.41 6.29 26.10
C THR A 51 10.31 5.24 25.97
N PRO A 52 9.06 5.54 26.37
CA PRO A 52 7.96 4.61 26.24
C PRO A 52 7.72 4.20 24.79
N PHE A 53 7.41 2.93 24.55
CA PHE A 53 7.12 2.40 23.22
C PHE A 53 6.01 1.35 23.25
N PRO A 54 5.18 1.24 22.19
CA PRO A 54 4.08 0.28 22.17
C PRO A 54 4.59 -1.13 21.84
N GLY A 55 4.02 -2.14 22.49
CA GLY A 55 4.12 -3.55 22.12
C GLY A 55 2.74 -4.12 21.83
N ALA A 56 2.62 -4.94 20.78
CA ALA A 56 1.40 -5.68 20.47
C ALA A 56 1.61 -7.16 20.80
N LEU A 57 0.64 -7.80 21.45
CA LEU A 57 0.66 -9.23 21.77
C LEU A 57 0.67 -10.05 20.47
N VAL A 58 1.56 -11.04 20.40
CA VAL A 58 1.76 -11.87 19.19
C VAL A 58 1.83 -13.35 19.49
N GLU A 59 2.02 -13.73 20.75
CA GLU A 59 2.11 -15.13 21.18
C GLU A 59 1.63 -15.27 22.61
N VAL A 60 0.97 -16.39 22.92
CA VAL A 60 0.57 -16.81 24.26
C VAL A 60 0.75 -18.32 24.38
N ASP A 61 1.34 -18.79 25.47
CA ASP A 61 1.61 -20.21 25.75
C ASP A 61 2.36 -20.92 24.61
N GLY A 62 3.31 -20.23 23.97
CA GLY A 62 4.07 -20.76 22.83
C GLY A 62 3.30 -20.83 21.51
N ARG A 63 2.08 -20.27 21.43
CA ARG A 63 1.25 -20.26 20.21
C ARG A 63 1.04 -18.84 19.69
N PRO A 64 1.30 -18.58 18.40
CA PRO A 64 1.02 -17.28 17.80
C PRO A 64 -0.44 -16.86 17.97
N LEU A 65 -0.69 -15.59 18.23
CA LEU A 65 -2.05 -15.07 18.31
C LEU A 65 -2.74 -15.18 16.93
N VAL A 66 -4.03 -15.47 16.94
CA VAL A 66 -4.87 -15.47 15.73
C VAL A 66 -4.84 -14.10 15.05
N THR A 67 -4.83 -14.09 13.73
CA THR A 67 -4.92 -12.86 12.93
C THR A 67 -6.01 -13.00 11.88
N ALA A 68 -6.37 -11.90 11.21
CA ALA A 68 -7.44 -11.91 10.20
C ALA A 68 -7.27 -12.96 9.08
N LYS A 69 -6.04 -13.41 8.79
CA LYS A 69 -5.77 -14.43 7.75
C LYS A 69 -6.13 -15.86 8.18
N ASP A 70 -6.31 -16.10 9.47
CA ASP A 70 -6.55 -17.41 10.05
C ASP A 70 -8.06 -17.74 10.13
N PHE A 71 -8.92 -16.83 9.66
CA PHE A 71 -10.37 -17.01 9.58
C PHE A 71 -10.82 -17.40 8.17
N ASP A 72 -11.77 -18.33 8.08
CA ASP A 72 -12.46 -18.63 6.83
C ASP A 72 -13.44 -17.49 6.52
N PRO A 73 -13.27 -16.78 5.39
CA PRO A 73 -14.17 -15.68 5.02
C PRO A 73 -15.62 -16.14 4.77
N ALA A 74 -15.87 -17.42 4.50
CA ALA A 74 -17.20 -17.95 4.21
C ALA A 74 -17.98 -18.35 5.47
N THR A 75 -17.32 -18.56 6.61
CA THR A 75 -17.98 -19.00 7.85
C THR A 75 -17.71 -18.06 9.04
N GLY A 76 -16.61 -17.30 8.99
CA GLY A 76 -16.14 -16.49 10.13
C GLY A 76 -15.46 -17.34 11.21
N GLU A 77 -15.28 -18.64 11.00
CA GLU A 77 -14.60 -19.52 11.95
C GLU A 77 -13.09 -19.54 11.70
N VAL A 78 -12.32 -19.86 12.75
CA VAL A 78 -10.89 -20.15 12.60
C VAL A 78 -10.71 -21.40 11.73
N LEU A 79 -9.84 -21.29 10.73
CA LEU A 79 -9.49 -22.37 9.79
C LEU A 79 -9.02 -23.61 10.55
N GLU A 80 -9.41 -24.79 10.07
CA GLU A 80 -9.12 -26.07 10.74
C GLU A 80 -7.61 -26.27 10.98
N ASP A 81 -6.78 -25.95 10.00
CA ASP A 81 -5.31 -26.02 10.07
C ASP A 81 -4.67 -24.92 10.94
N ALA A 82 -5.44 -23.91 11.34
CA ALA A 82 -5.02 -22.86 12.25
C ALA A 82 -5.39 -23.15 13.71
N ARG A 83 -6.47 -23.90 13.99
CA ARG A 83 -7.05 -24.08 15.35
C ARG A 83 -6.05 -24.56 16.40
N GLU A 84 -5.20 -25.52 16.07
CA GLU A 84 -4.19 -26.04 16.99
C GLU A 84 -2.92 -25.18 17.02
N ARG A 85 -2.66 -24.47 15.92
CA ARG A 85 -1.45 -23.67 15.71
C ARG A 85 -1.51 -22.32 16.40
N VAL A 86 -2.68 -21.68 16.48
CA VAL A 86 -2.83 -20.30 16.98
C VAL A 86 -3.57 -20.26 18.31
N ARG A 87 -3.26 -19.24 19.13
CA ARG A 87 -4.09 -18.86 20.26
C ARG A 87 -5.19 -17.92 19.78
N HIS A 88 -6.45 -18.30 20.00
CA HIS A 88 -7.60 -17.46 19.75
C HIS A 88 -8.19 -17.00 21.09
N LEU A 89 -8.07 -15.71 21.40
CA LEU A 89 -8.82 -15.06 22.47
C LEU A 89 -10.22 -14.77 21.93
N ARG A 90 -11.22 -15.54 22.37
CA ARG A 90 -12.52 -15.67 21.70
C ARG A 90 -13.50 -14.55 22.01
N ASP A 91 -13.31 -13.89 23.14
CA ASP A 91 -14.18 -12.84 23.63
C ASP A 91 -13.38 -11.86 24.49
N GLN A 92 -14.03 -10.73 24.80
CA GLN A 92 -13.46 -9.69 25.65
C GLN A 92 -13.11 -10.22 27.05
N GLU A 93 -13.88 -11.13 27.62
CA GLU A 93 -13.65 -11.65 28.97
C GLU A 93 -12.37 -12.49 29.04
N GLU A 94 -12.09 -13.31 28.02
CA GLU A 94 -10.84 -14.05 27.88
C GLU A 94 -9.65 -13.12 27.66
N ALA A 95 -9.81 -12.06 26.85
CA ALA A 95 -8.77 -11.07 26.64
C ALA A 95 -8.46 -10.25 27.91
N ASP A 96 -9.48 -9.81 28.63
CA ASP A 96 -9.34 -9.01 29.86
C ASP A 96 -8.72 -9.86 30.98
N ARG A 97 -9.10 -11.13 31.12
CA ARG A 97 -8.42 -12.05 32.05
C ARG A 97 -6.92 -12.20 31.75
N LEU A 98 -6.55 -12.30 30.48
CA LEU A 98 -5.16 -12.35 30.10
C LEU A 98 -4.45 -11.04 30.47
N VAL A 99 -5.07 -9.89 30.19
CA VAL A 99 -4.54 -8.57 30.55
C VAL A 99 -4.34 -8.45 32.06
N ASP A 100 -5.29 -8.90 32.88
CA ASP A 100 -5.17 -8.88 34.35
C ASP A 100 -3.97 -9.70 34.82
N VAL A 101 -3.78 -10.90 34.25
CA VAL A 101 -2.64 -11.78 34.56
C VAL A 101 -1.32 -11.11 34.14
N LEU A 102 -1.25 -10.52 32.96
CA LEU A 102 -0.05 -9.86 32.43
C LEU A 102 0.29 -8.55 33.15
N SER A 103 -0.72 -7.89 33.75
CA SER A 103 -0.57 -6.64 34.50
C SER A 103 -0.29 -6.86 35.98
N HIS A 104 -0.31 -8.11 36.45
CA HIS A 104 -0.08 -8.43 37.85
C HIS A 104 1.35 -8.01 38.25
N PRO A 105 1.58 -7.47 39.47
CA PRO A 105 2.92 -7.03 39.90
C PRO A 105 4.01 -8.12 39.94
N SER A 106 3.63 -9.40 39.91
CA SER A 106 4.57 -10.52 39.79
C SER A 106 5.04 -10.75 38.35
N ALA A 107 4.40 -10.13 37.36
CA ALA A 107 4.74 -10.33 35.96
C ALA A 107 6.08 -9.66 35.65
N VAL A 108 7.05 -10.45 35.19
CA VAL A 108 8.37 -9.97 34.77
C VAL A 108 8.38 -9.80 33.27
N TRP A 109 8.63 -8.58 32.81
CA TRP A 109 8.75 -8.23 31.40
C TRP A 109 10.22 -8.12 31.03
N SER A 110 10.63 -8.77 29.94
CA SER A 110 12.02 -8.73 29.49
C SER A 110 12.14 -8.80 27.98
N VAL A 111 13.15 -8.11 27.44
CA VAL A 111 13.48 -8.18 26.03
C VAL A 111 14.06 -9.56 25.73
N LEU A 112 13.41 -10.32 24.84
CA LEU A 112 13.88 -11.63 24.39
C LEU A 112 14.91 -11.48 23.28
N ASP A 113 14.60 -10.62 22.30
CA ASP A 113 15.40 -10.44 21.10
C ASP A 113 15.21 -9.03 20.52
N VAL A 114 16.26 -8.50 19.91
CA VAL A 114 16.24 -7.24 19.18
C VAL A 114 16.97 -7.45 17.86
N ASP A 115 16.19 -7.53 16.77
CA ASP A 115 16.72 -7.76 15.44
C ASP A 115 16.61 -6.48 14.60
N SER A 116 17.73 -6.03 14.04
CA SER A 116 17.80 -4.85 13.16
C SER A 116 18.25 -5.24 11.77
N ARG A 117 17.40 -4.98 10.78
CA ARG A 117 17.64 -5.32 9.37
C ARG A 117 17.65 -4.11 8.47
N LEU A 118 18.70 -3.99 7.68
CA LEU A 118 18.76 -3.05 6.57
C LEU A 118 18.01 -3.62 5.36
N GLN A 119 17.04 -2.88 4.86
CA GLN A 119 16.28 -3.21 3.67
C GLN A 119 16.41 -2.11 2.61
N LYS A 120 16.62 -2.53 1.37
CA LYS A 120 16.67 -1.62 0.23
C LYS A 120 15.28 -1.50 -0.39
N ARG A 121 14.85 -0.28 -0.64
CA ARG A 121 13.67 0.00 -1.46
C ARG A 121 14.11 0.56 -2.80
N ASN A 122 13.80 -0.16 -3.87
CA ASN A 122 14.15 0.27 -5.21
C ASN A 122 13.27 1.43 -5.67
N PRO A 123 13.81 2.36 -6.48
CA PRO A 123 12.99 3.36 -7.13
C PRO A 123 11.97 2.68 -8.03
N PRO A 124 10.75 3.21 -8.10
CA PRO A 124 9.78 2.69 -9.01
C PRO A 124 10.12 3.08 -10.46
N PRO A 125 9.70 2.29 -11.46
CA PRO A 125 9.93 2.63 -12.85
C PRO A 125 9.19 3.94 -13.23
N PRO A 126 9.62 4.60 -14.33
CA PRO A 126 8.85 5.67 -14.95
C PRO A 126 7.41 5.24 -15.26
N PHE A 127 6.53 6.21 -15.50
CA PHE A 127 5.13 5.91 -15.71
C PHE A 127 4.88 5.16 -17.02
N ILE A 128 3.97 4.21 -16.94
CA ILE A 128 3.20 3.70 -18.06
C ILE A 128 1.75 4.14 -17.87
N THR A 129 0.87 3.87 -18.83
CA THR A 129 -0.50 4.37 -18.78
C THR A 129 -1.27 3.89 -17.54
N SER A 130 -1.13 2.61 -17.18
CA SER A 130 -1.81 2.02 -16.02
C SER A 130 -1.32 2.64 -14.70
N THR A 131 -0.01 2.83 -14.53
CA THR A 131 0.56 3.39 -13.30
C THR A 131 0.31 4.88 -13.16
N LEU A 132 0.26 5.63 -14.28
CA LEU A 132 -0.14 7.04 -14.26
C LEU A 132 -1.61 7.20 -13.82
N GLN A 133 -2.52 6.42 -14.41
CA GLN A 133 -3.93 6.44 -14.03
C GLN A 133 -4.13 6.12 -12.55
N GLN A 134 -3.43 5.10 -12.05
CA GLN A 134 -3.46 4.72 -10.63
C GLN A 134 -3.00 5.86 -9.72
N GLU A 135 -1.82 6.44 -9.96
CA GLU A 135 -1.27 7.47 -9.08
C GLU A 135 -2.03 8.79 -9.15
N CYS A 136 -2.53 9.19 -10.33
CA CYS A 136 -3.42 10.34 -10.45
C CYS A 136 -4.73 10.16 -9.68
N ASN A 137 -5.30 8.95 -9.71
CA ASN A 137 -6.50 8.63 -8.96
C ASN A 137 -6.25 8.63 -7.44
N ARG A 138 -5.14 8.04 -6.99
CA ARG A 138 -4.78 8.01 -5.56
C ARG A 138 -4.41 9.38 -5.00
N LYS A 139 -3.64 10.18 -5.73
CA LYS A 139 -3.10 11.45 -5.23
C LYS A 139 -4.04 12.63 -5.46
N PHE A 140 -4.77 12.63 -6.57
CA PHE A 140 -5.52 13.80 -7.02
C PHE A 140 -7.02 13.54 -7.20
N GLY A 141 -7.49 12.29 -7.01
CA GLY A 141 -8.89 11.92 -7.24
C GLY A 141 -9.32 11.99 -8.71
N LEU A 142 -8.37 12.07 -9.65
CA LEU A 142 -8.69 12.09 -11.07
C LEU A 142 -9.14 10.69 -11.52
N SER A 143 -10.27 10.62 -12.22
CA SER A 143 -10.68 9.40 -12.91
C SER A 143 -9.70 9.04 -14.03
N ALA A 144 -9.69 7.77 -14.45
CA ALA A 144 -8.86 7.33 -15.57
C ALA A 144 -9.14 8.16 -16.84
N THR A 145 -10.40 8.51 -17.12
CA THR A 145 -10.77 9.36 -18.26
C THR A 145 -10.25 10.79 -18.12
N GLN A 146 -10.34 11.39 -16.94
CA GLN A 146 -9.79 12.73 -16.69
C GLN A 146 -8.26 12.73 -16.81
N THR A 147 -7.58 11.74 -16.23
CA THR A 147 -6.12 11.60 -16.36
C THR A 147 -5.69 11.51 -17.82
N MET A 148 -6.37 10.70 -18.65
CA MET A 148 -6.03 10.58 -20.06
C MET A 148 -6.31 11.84 -20.86
N ARG A 149 -7.35 12.61 -20.52
CA ARG A 149 -7.63 13.92 -21.14
C ARG A 149 -6.53 14.93 -20.85
N VAL A 150 -6.12 15.04 -19.58
CA VAL A 150 -5.04 15.94 -19.15
C VAL A 150 -3.71 15.53 -19.78
N ALA A 151 -3.40 14.23 -19.79
CA ALA A 151 -2.18 13.72 -20.41
C ALA A 151 -2.15 13.95 -21.93
N GLN A 152 -3.29 13.84 -22.61
CA GLN A 152 -3.41 14.19 -24.04
C GLN A 152 -3.05 15.66 -24.26
N GLN A 153 -3.61 16.58 -23.46
CA GLN A 153 -3.31 18.02 -23.56
C GLN A 153 -1.83 18.32 -23.29
N LEU A 154 -1.24 17.69 -22.27
CA LEU A 154 0.19 17.81 -21.98
C LEU A 154 1.05 17.31 -23.14
N TYR A 155 0.66 16.20 -23.78
CA TYR A 155 1.37 15.66 -24.94
C TYR A 155 1.27 16.58 -26.16
N GLU A 156 0.06 17.04 -26.51
CA GLU A 156 -0.18 17.93 -27.66
C GLU A 156 0.54 19.28 -27.52
N ASN A 157 0.67 19.77 -26.29
CA ASN A 157 1.42 20.99 -25.97
C ASN A 157 2.92 20.76 -25.77
N GLY A 158 3.42 19.54 -26.00
CA GLY A 158 4.86 19.25 -25.97
C GLY A 158 5.48 19.16 -24.57
N HIS A 159 4.69 18.94 -23.51
CA HIS A 159 5.19 18.80 -22.14
C HIS A 159 5.64 17.38 -21.80
N ILE A 160 4.94 16.35 -22.29
CA ILE A 160 5.24 14.94 -22.00
C ILE A 160 5.32 14.08 -23.25
N THR A 161 5.91 12.90 -23.14
CA THR A 161 5.87 11.86 -24.19
C THR A 161 4.47 11.24 -24.33
N TYR A 162 4.29 10.41 -25.37
CA TYR A 162 3.00 9.79 -25.66
C TYR A 162 2.49 8.96 -24.48
N MET A 163 1.27 9.27 -24.03
CA MET A 163 0.69 8.80 -22.77
C MET A 163 0.00 7.43 -22.85
N ARG A 164 -0.06 6.80 -24.03
CA ARG A 164 -0.57 5.43 -24.22
C ARG A 164 0.59 4.50 -24.51
N THR A 165 1.15 3.91 -23.45
CA THR A 165 2.34 3.06 -23.49
C THR A 165 2.27 2.03 -22.37
N ASP A 166 2.73 0.81 -22.63
CA ASP A 166 3.00 -0.24 -21.64
C ASP A 166 4.51 -0.42 -21.40
N ASN A 167 5.35 0.42 -22.01
CA ASN A 167 6.80 0.36 -21.92
C ASN A 167 7.33 1.31 -20.83
N PRO A 168 7.94 0.81 -19.75
CA PRO A 168 8.50 1.65 -18.69
C PRO A 168 9.93 2.15 -18.99
N GLU A 169 10.51 1.83 -20.15
CA GLU A 169 11.90 2.17 -20.45
C GLU A 169 12.08 3.66 -20.79
N LEU A 170 13.25 4.20 -20.43
CA LEU A 170 13.74 5.51 -20.88
C LEU A 170 14.80 5.32 -21.97
N GLY A 171 14.76 6.15 -22.99
CA GLY A 171 15.83 6.30 -23.97
C GLY A 171 17.10 6.85 -23.31
N SER A 172 18.26 6.61 -23.92
CA SER A 172 19.56 6.98 -23.33
C SER A 172 19.69 8.49 -23.06
N THR A 173 19.20 9.34 -23.98
CA THR A 173 19.15 10.80 -23.79
C THR A 173 18.25 11.17 -22.63
N ALA A 174 17.02 10.66 -22.58
CA ALA A 174 16.08 10.94 -21.51
C ALA A 174 16.60 10.51 -20.14
N ARG A 175 17.28 9.36 -20.06
CA ARG A 175 17.92 8.89 -18.83
C ARG A 175 18.99 9.87 -18.35
N ARG A 176 19.86 10.35 -19.24
CA ARG A 176 20.89 11.35 -18.89
C ARG A 176 20.26 12.67 -18.43
N SER A 177 19.20 13.13 -19.09
CA SER A 177 18.47 14.35 -18.70
C SER A 177 17.82 14.20 -17.34
N ALA A 178 17.22 13.04 -17.05
CA ALA A 178 16.68 12.72 -15.74
C ALA A 178 17.77 12.72 -14.65
N GLN A 179 18.93 12.12 -14.94
CA GLN A 179 20.06 12.05 -14.02
C GLN A 179 20.63 13.45 -13.74
N SER A 180 20.78 14.27 -14.77
CA SER A 180 21.24 15.66 -14.64
C SER A 180 20.26 16.49 -13.80
N ALA A 181 18.96 16.42 -14.09
CA ALA A 181 17.93 17.11 -13.32
C ALA A 181 17.87 16.64 -11.86
N ALA A 182 17.98 15.33 -11.61
CA ALA A 182 18.01 14.78 -10.27
C ALA A 182 19.26 15.22 -9.51
N SER A 183 20.43 15.20 -10.15
CA SER A 183 21.69 15.68 -9.57
C SER A 183 21.61 17.17 -9.21
N ALA A 184 21.00 17.99 -10.05
CA ALA A 184 20.86 19.43 -9.81
C ALA A 184 19.92 19.73 -8.63
N LEU A 185 18.84 18.96 -8.47
CA LEU A 185 17.84 19.19 -7.42
C LEU A 185 18.20 18.56 -6.08
N PHE A 186 18.79 17.36 -6.10
CA PHE A 186 18.97 16.53 -4.90
C PHE A 186 20.45 16.24 -4.59
N GLY A 187 21.38 16.71 -5.42
CA GLY A 187 22.81 16.49 -5.28
C GLY A 187 23.32 15.24 -6.04
N PRO A 188 24.59 15.25 -6.47
CA PRO A 188 25.16 14.21 -7.34
C PRO A 188 25.16 12.82 -6.71
N ASP A 189 25.30 12.75 -5.38
CA ASP A 189 25.31 11.47 -4.65
C ASP A 189 23.97 10.76 -4.60
N THR A 190 22.88 11.39 -5.06
CA THR A 190 21.55 10.77 -5.08
C THR A 190 21.26 10.01 -6.37
N VAL A 191 22.08 10.19 -7.40
CA VAL A 191 21.87 9.59 -8.73
C VAL A 191 22.53 8.22 -8.79
N ALA A 192 21.84 7.25 -9.37
CA ALA A 192 22.37 5.92 -9.53
C ALA A 192 23.28 5.84 -10.78
N GLY A 193 24.42 5.18 -10.64
CA GLY A 193 25.41 5.02 -11.72
C GLY A 193 24.85 4.28 -12.95
N GLU A 194 25.57 4.32 -14.08
CA GLU A 194 25.16 3.61 -15.30
C GLU A 194 24.95 2.10 -15.02
N GLY A 195 23.80 1.55 -15.43
CA GLY A 195 23.43 0.14 -15.24
C GLY A 195 22.51 -0.18 -14.06
N SER A 196 22.20 0.77 -13.18
CA SER A 196 21.38 0.59 -11.96
C SER A 196 19.85 0.66 -12.16
N GLY A 197 19.35 0.58 -13.40
CA GLY A 197 17.92 0.71 -13.71
C GLY A 197 17.06 -0.47 -13.25
N ALA A 198 15.75 -0.23 -13.11
CA ALA A 198 14.75 -1.28 -12.88
C ALA A 198 14.91 -2.44 -13.87
N LYS A 199 14.71 -3.68 -13.40
CA LYS A 199 14.79 -4.90 -14.24
C LYS A 199 13.90 -4.74 -15.48
N LYS A 200 14.45 -5.05 -16.65
CA LYS A 200 13.75 -5.04 -17.94
C LYS A 200 12.51 -5.94 -17.89
N LYS A 201 11.32 -5.36 -17.86
CA LYS A 201 10.07 -6.07 -18.18
C LYS A 201 9.87 -5.97 -19.68
N LYS A 202 9.85 -7.12 -20.36
CA LYS A 202 9.61 -7.18 -21.81
C LYS A 202 8.15 -6.75 -22.07
N PRO A 203 7.89 -5.76 -22.95
CA PRO A 203 6.54 -5.30 -23.24
C PRO A 203 5.69 -6.46 -23.80
N SER A 204 4.39 -6.42 -23.51
CA SER A 204 3.45 -7.51 -23.84
C SER A 204 3.16 -7.61 -25.34
N ASN A 205 3.42 -6.53 -26.08
CA ASN A 205 3.32 -6.48 -27.53
C ASN A 205 4.38 -5.53 -28.10
N SER A 206 5.27 -6.02 -28.97
CA SER A 206 6.41 -5.26 -29.51
C SER A 206 6.04 -4.33 -30.68
N GLN A 207 4.76 -4.01 -30.86
CA GLN A 207 4.27 -3.24 -32.02
C GLN A 207 4.23 -1.73 -31.77
N GLU A 208 4.17 -1.27 -30.51
CA GLU A 208 4.16 0.16 -30.17
C GLU A 208 5.52 0.53 -29.54
N ALA A 209 6.43 1.08 -30.37
CA ALA A 209 7.78 1.51 -30.00
C ALA A 209 7.79 2.83 -29.21
N HIS A 210 6.88 2.96 -28.24
CA HIS A 210 6.80 4.15 -27.39
C HIS A 210 7.67 3.98 -26.14
N GLU A 211 8.27 5.08 -25.72
CA GLU A 211 8.98 5.17 -24.44
C GLU A 211 7.98 5.27 -23.28
N ALA A 212 8.46 5.26 -22.05
CA ALA A 212 7.66 5.62 -20.89
C ALA A 212 7.09 7.04 -20.96
N ILE A 213 6.07 7.29 -20.14
CA ILE A 213 5.50 8.63 -19.94
C ILE A 213 6.45 9.43 -19.05
N ARG A 214 7.09 10.44 -19.63
CA ARG A 214 8.11 11.30 -19.02
C ARG A 214 8.02 12.72 -19.58
N PRO A 215 8.70 13.72 -18.97
CA PRO A 215 8.82 15.04 -19.59
C PRO A 215 9.43 14.95 -20.99
N ALA A 216 8.91 15.76 -21.92
CA ALA A 216 9.43 15.85 -23.29
C ALA A 216 10.68 16.76 -23.36
N GLY A 217 11.29 16.82 -24.54
CA GLY A 217 12.49 17.62 -24.80
C GLY A 217 13.81 16.93 -24.42
N GLU A 218 14.92 17.55 -24.84
CA GLU A 218 16.28 17.11 -24.51
C GLU A 218 16.67 17.48 -23.07
N SER A 219 16.10 18.57 -22.55
CA SER A 219 16.26 19.01 -21.17
C SER A 219 14.90 19.10 -20.50
N PHE A 220 14.76 18.50 -19.32
CA PHE A 220 13.47 18.49 -18.63
C PHE A 220 13.20 19.83 -17.94
N VAL A 221 12.03 20.39 -18.22
CA VAL A 221 11.60 21.66 -17.65
C VAL A 221 11.06 21.41 -16.23
N SER A 222 11.57 22.14 -15.23
CA SER A 222 11.01 22.07 -13.87
C SER A 222 9.51 22.41 -13.90
N PRO A 223 8.65 21.75 -13.10
CA PRO A 223 7.22 22.06 -13.06
C PRO A 223 6.92 23.56 -12.91
N LEU A 224 7.68 24.25 -12.04
CA LEU A 224 7.51 25.68 -11.77
C LEU A 224 7.89 26.59 -12.96
N SER A 225 8.56 26.05 -13.98
CA SER A 225 9.03 26.77 -15.17
C SER A 225 8.27 26.39 -16.44
N THR A 226 7.23 25.56 -16.35
CA THR A 226 6.46 25.10 -17.51
C THR A 226 5.48 26.14 -18.06
N GLY A 227 5.13 27.16 -17.26
CA GLY A 227 4.04 28.09 -17.56
C GLY A 227 2.64 27.49 -17.36
N LEU A 228 2.52 26.25 -16.86
CA LEU A 228 1.24 25.67 -16.47
C LEU A 228 0.67 26.40 -15.26
N GLN A 229 -0.65 26.56 -15.23
CA GLN A 229 -1.34 27.25 -14.13
C GLN A 229 -1.17 26.48 -12.81
N GLU A 230 -0.77 27.17 -11.75
CA GLU A 230 -0.60 26.57 -10.43
C GLU A 230 -1.91 25.92 -9.93
N GLY A 231 -1.79 24.71 -9.38
CA GLY A 231 -2.92 23.94 -8.85
C GLY A 231 -3.81 23.27 -9.91
N SER A 232 -3.60 23.54 -11.21
CA SER A 232 -4.36 22.92 -12.29
C SER A 232 -4.10 21.41 -12.40
N PRO A 233 -5.02 20.62 -12.97
CA PRO A 233 -4.79 19.21 -13.26
C PRO A 233 -3.54 18.96 -14.11
N GLU A 234 -3.29 19.79 -15.13
CA GLU A 234 -2.12 19.73 -16.00
C GLU A 234 -0.83 19.90 -15.19
N MET A 235 -0.75 20.92 -14.34
CA MET A 235 0.40 21.15 -13.47
C MET A 235 0.62 19.98 -12.50
N LYS A 236 -0.44 19.46 -11.88
CA LYS A 236 -0.38 18.32 -10.96
C LYS A 236 0.12 17.04 -11.66
N VAL A 237 -0.43 16.73 -12.84
CA VAL A 237 -0.05 15.54 -13.61
C VAL A 237 1.36 15.69 -14.16
N TYR A 238 1.74 16.85 -14.68
CA TYR A 238 3.11 17.11 -15.13
C TYR A 238 4.12 16.98 -14.00
N ALA A 239 3.87 17.61 -12.85
CA ALA A 239 4.75 17.51 -11.68
C ALA A 239 4.90 16.05 -11.23
N LEU A 240 3.81 15.29 -11.22
CA LEU A 240 3.84 13.87 -10.89
C LEU A 240 4.74 13.08 -11.86
N VAL A 241 4.56 13.29 -13.17
CA VAL A 241 5.37 12.65 -14.23
C VAL A 241 6.85 13.04 -14.11
N TYR A 242 7.14 14.32 -13.87
CA TYR A 242 8.48 14.84 -13.68
C TYR A 242 9.19 14.16 -12.50
N HIS A 243 8.59 14.21 -11.32
CA HIS A 243 9.15 13.65 -10.09
C HIS A 243 9.32 12.12 -10.17
N ARG A 244 8.37 11.40 -10.76
CA ARG A 244 8.47 9.96 -10.99
C ARG A 244 9.64 9.60 -11.92
N THR A 245 9.81 10.37 -12.98
CA THR A 245 10.90 10.17 -13.94
C THR A 245 12.26 10.37 -13.25
N LEU A 246 12.40 11.43 -12.44
CA LEU A 246 13.66 11.69 -11.72
C LEU A 246 13.94 10.58 -10.70
N ALA A 247 12.94 10.21 -9.89
CA ALA A 247 13.07 9.13 -8.92
C ALA A 247 13.55 7.81 -9.55
N SER A 248 13.11 7.50 -10.77
CA SER A 248 13.46 6.25 -11.46
C SER A 248 14.95 6.07 -11.78
N VAL A 249 15.73 7.16 -11.75
CA VAL A 249 17.19 7.15 -11.99
C VAL A 249 18.01 7.46 -10.73
N MET A 250 17.35 7.61 -9.58
CA MET A 250 17.99 7.85 -8.28
C MET A 250 18.36 6.53 -7.59
N LYS A 251 19.27 6.61 -6.60
CA LYS A 251 19.67 5.47 -5.78
C LYS A 251 18.47 4.91 -4.99
N HIS A 252 18.55 3.64 -4.65
CA HIS A 252 17.58 3.01 -3.75
C HIS A 252 17.54 3.73 -2.40
N ALA A 253 16.37 3.79 -1.77
CA ALA A 253 16.30 4.16 -0.36
C ALA A 253 16.83 3.00 0.49
N GLN A 254 17.46 3.31 1.61
CA GLN A 254 17.87 2.35 2.62
C GLN A 254 17.07 2.60 3.89
N MET A 255 16.37 1.57 4.34
CA MET A 255 15.53 1.57 5.52
C MET A 255 16.13 0.62 6.53
N GLU A 256 16.17 1.01 7.80
CA GLU A 256 16.40 0.08 8.90
C GLU A 256 15.06 -0.25 9.54
N TYR A 257 14.81 -1.54 9.74
CA TYR A 257 13.69 -2.04 10.52
C TYR A 257 14.23 -2.73 11.76
N THR A 258 13.77 -2.30 12.92
CA THR A 258 14.12 -2.92 14.21
C THR A 258 12.88 -3.62 14.73
N THR A 259 13.00 -4.90 15.08
CA THR A 259 11.94 -5.67 15.74
C THR A 259 12.44 -6.05 17.12
N ALA A 260 11.72 -5.64 18.16
CA ALA A 260 11.95 -6.09 19.52
C ALA A 260 10.85 -7.09 19.90
N LEU A 261 11.26 -8.24 20.42
CA LEU A 261 10.37 -9.21 21.06
C LEU A 261 10.54 -9.08 22.56
N VAL A 262 9.42 -8.93 23.27
CA VAL A 262 9.38 -8.76 24.73
C VAL A 262 8.52 -9.86 25.32
N GLY A 263 9.11 -10.68 26.18
CA GLY A 263 8.47 -11.80 26.84
C GLY A 263 7.95 -11.40 28.22
N VAL A 264 6.85 -12.02 28.61
CA VAL A 264 6.23 -11.85 29.92
C VAL A 264 6.19 -13.19 30.64
N ARG A 265 6.62 -13.20 31.91
CA ARG A 265 6.57 -14.35 32.81
C ARG A 265 5.69 -13.99 34.00
N THR A 266 4.60 -14.71 34.18
CA THR A 266 3.55 -14.36 35.13
C THR A 266 3.78 -14.97 36.51
N ASP A 267 4.58 -16.04 36.57
CA ASP A 267 5.01 -16.74 37.78
C ASP A 267 6.13 -16.03 38.57
N GLY A 268 6.65 -14.92 38.04
CA GLY A 268 7.74 -14.16 38.65
C GLY A 268 9.13 -14.78 38.47
N SER A 269 9.26 -15.79 37.61
CA SER A 269 10.56 -16.37 37.28
C SER A 269 11.47 -15.37 36.56
N ASP A 270 12.79 -15.55 36.75
CA ASP A 270 13.79 -14.64 36.19
C ASP A 270 13.85 -14.74 34.64
N PRO A 271 14.24 -13.66 33.95
CA PRO A 271 14.47 -13.71 32.50
C PRO A 271 15.47 -14.82 32.14
N GLY A 272 15.07 -15.70 31.20
CA GLY A 272 15.88 -16.82 30.74
C GLY A 272 15.52 -18.18 31.34
N GLU A 273 14.67 -18.23 32.37
CA GLU A 273 14.14 -19.49 32.90
C GLU A 273 12.89 -19.94 32.12
N GLY A 274 13.06 -20.89 31.19
CA GLY A 274 11.96 -21.47 30.41
C GLY A 274 11.40 -20.56 29.31
N PRO A 275 10.32 -20.95 28.61
CA PRO A 275 9.63 -20.10 27.64
C PRO A 275 8.72 -19.07 28.34
N PRO A 276 8.53 -17.84 27.81
CA PRO A 276 7.60 -16.88 28.39
C PRO A 276 6.15 -17.30 28.19
N ASP A 277 5.24 -16.84 29.05
CA ASP A 277 3.80 -17.09 28.95
C ASP A 277 3.17 -16.29 27.80
N ALA A 278 3.70 -15.09 27.53
CA ALA A 278 3.26 -14.24 26.43
C ALA A 278 4.44 -13.51 25.78
N VAL A 279 4.29 -13.20 24.49
CA VAL A 279 5.28 -12.41 23.74
C VAL A 279 4.58 -11.23 23.08
N PHE A 280 5.15 -10.05 23.29
CA PHE A 280 4.79 -8.79 22.64
C PHE A 280 5.86 -8.44 21.60
N ARG A 281 5.42 -7.83 20.50
CA ARG A 281 6.29 -7.34 19.43
C ARG A 281 6.16 -5.84 19.29
N SER A 282 7.30 -5.18 19.18
CA SER A 282 7.42 -3.76 18.84
C SER A 282 8.26 -3.63 17.57
N THR A 283 7.85 -2.76 16.66
CA THR A 283 8.57 -2.53 15.39
C THR A 283 8.92 -1.06 15.21
N GLY A 284 10.20 -0.79 14.99
CA GLY A 284 10.73 0.50 14.59
C GLY A 284 11.12 0.51 13.12
N LYS A 285 11.11 1.69 12.52
CA LYS A 285 11.52 1.95 11.14
C LYS A 285 12.17 3.31 11.03
N ARG A 286 13.36 3.34 10.42
CA ARG A 286 14.20 4.52 10.21
C ARG A 286 14.69 4.59 8.77
N ILE A 287 14.74 5.78 8.19
CA ILE A 287 15.39 6.06 6.92
C ILE A 287 16.89 6.22 7.20
N VAL A 288 17.69 5.26 6.72
CA VAL A 288 19.15 5.35 6.76
C VAL A 288 19.65 6.24 5.61
N SER A 289 19.03 6.09 4.44
CA SER A 289 19.30 6.93 3.27
C SER A 289 18.03 7.09 2.45
N PRO A 290 17.57 8.31 2.16
CA PRO A 290 16.27 8.52 1.51
C PRO A 290 16.27 8.12 0.03
N GLY A 291 17.41 8.19 -0.66
CA GLY A 291 17.50 7.85 -2.09
C GLY A 291 16.42 8.54 -2.92
N PHE A 292 15.72 7.78 -3.76
CA PHE A 292 14.63 8.28 -4.60
C PHE A 292 13.44 8.90 -3.85
N LEU A 293 13.28 8.63 -2.54
CA LEU A 293 12.17 9.18 -1.74
C LEU A 293 12.24 10.71 -1.62
N LEU A 294 13.40 11.32 -1.88
CA LEU A 294 13.53 12.79 -1.99
C LEU A 294 12.69 13.36 -3.14
N ALA A 295 12.49 12.57 -4.20
CA ALA A 295 11.78 13.00 -5.39
C ALA A 295 10.34 12.45 -5.45
N TYR A 296 10.11 11.21 -5.01
CA TYR A 296 8.82 10.55 -5.23
C TYR A 296 8.47 9.49 -4.18
N GLU A 297 7.20 9.46 -3.80
CA GLU A 297 6.61 8.41 -2.96
C GLU A 297 5.32 7.86 -3.61
N GLU A 298 5.19 6.53 -3.68
CA GLU A 298 3.97 5.88 -4.16
C GLU A 298 2.84 5.94 -3.14
N SER A 299 1.64 6.23 -3.62
CA SER A 299 0.43 6.19 -2.78
C SER A 299 -0.15 4.78 -2.74
N THR A 300 -0.78 4.41 -1.62
CA THR A 300 -1.53 3.15 -1.50
C THR A 300 -3.04 3.38 -1.60
N ASP A 301 -3.81 2.35 -1.96
CA ASP A 301 -5.27 2.43 -2.10
C ASP A 301 -5.99 2.71 -0.74
N THR A 302 -5.29 2.57 0.38
CA THR A 302 -5.79 2.81 1.75
C THR A 302 -5.29 4.09 2.39
N SER A 303 -4.35 4.82 1.77
CA SER A 303 -3.82 6.08 2.33
C SER A 303 -4.77 7.24 2.09
N PRO A 304 -5.13 8.02 3.14
CA PRO A 304 -5.72 9.33 2.95
C PRO A 304 -4.77 10.29 2.22
N SER A 305 -5.31 11.16 1.38
CA SER A 305 -4.55 12.27 0.80
C SER A 305 -4.22 13.30 1.88
N GLY A 306 -2.95 13.41 2.28
CA GLY A 306 -2.35 14.65 2.82
C GLY A 306 -2.94 15.28 4.09
N GLN A 307 -3.82 14.61 4.86
CA GLN A 307 -4.31 15.12 6.15
C GLN A 307 -4.20 14.08 7.25
N LYS A 308 -3.67 14.55 8.38
CA LYS A 308 -3.40 13.82 9.64
C LYS A 308 -4.60 12.98 10.05
N ALA A 309 -4.46 11.66 9.99
CA ALA A 309 -5.19 10.77 10.87
C ALA A 309 -4.27 10.48 12.06
N ALA A 310 -4.45 11.24 13.14
CA ALA A 310 -3.98 10.84 14.45
C ALA A 310 -4.94 9.76 14.98
N GLY A 311 -4.40 8.64 15.46
CA GLY A 311 -5.12 7.65 16.25
C GLY A 311 -6.09 6.75 15.47
N ASN A 312 -5.58 5.65 14.90
CA ASN A 312 -6.03 4.29 15.23
C ASN A 312 -5.12 3.28 14.52
N SER A 313 -4.29 2.60 15.30
CA SER A 313 -3.42 1.52 14.84
C SER A 313 -4.20 0.21 14.84
N ASP A 314 -4.88 -0.09 13.74
CA ASP A 314 -5.27 -1.47 13.42
C ASP A 314 -3.99 -2.26 13.09
N SER A 315 -3.53 -3.05 14.06
CA SER A 315 -2.25 -3.78 14.10
C SER A 315 -2.12 -4.92 13.08
N ASP A 316 -3.19 -5.30 12.38
CA ASP A 316 -3.16 -6.45 11.46
C ASP A 316 -2.83 -6.13 10.00
N HIS A 317 -2.72 -4.83 9.66
CA HIS A 317 -2.34 -4.39 8.30
C HIS A 317 -0.90 -3.86 8.18
N GLN A 318 -0.10 -3.88 9.25
CA GLN A 318 1.24 -3.28 9.25
C GLN A 318 2.30 -4.04 8.42
N ALA A 319 2.03 -5.25 7.93
CA ALA A 319 2.98 -5.98 7.07
C ALA A 319 2.87 -5.65 5.56
N LYS A 320 1.92 -4.81 5.11
CA LYS A 320 1.74 -4.45 3.68
C LYS A 320 1.48 -2.97 3.40
N SER A 321 1.74 -2.10 4.37
CA SER A 321 1.73 -0.65 4.18
C SER A 321 3.17 -0.16 3.94
N ASP A 322 3.65 -0.27 2.70
CA ASP A 322 4.98 0.21 2.25
C ASP A 322 5.07 1.76 2.17
N LEU A 323 4.28 2.49 2.95
CA LEU A 323 4.50 3.93 3.13
C LEU A 323 5.71 4.12 4.06
N PRO A 324 6.60 5.10 3.84
CA PRO A 324 7.19 5.82 4.96
C PRO A 324 6.04 6.48 5.74
N GLN A 325 5.42 5.70 6.64
CA GLN A 325 4.96 6.30 7.88
C GLN A 325 6.13 7.11 8.45
N ARG A 326 5.81 8.21 9.12
CA ARG A 326 6.73 8.96 9.98
C ARG A 326 7.67 7.95 10.67
N GLU A 327 8.98 8.17 10.61
CA GLU A 327 9.94 7.26 11.23
C GLU A 327 9.47 6.89 12.64
N VAL A 328 9.41 5.60 12.91
CA VAL A 328 9.00 5.06 14.22
C VAL A 328 10.28 4.61 14.87
N PHE A 329 10.74 5.36 15.86
CA PHE A 329 11.94 5.01 16.59
C PHE A 329 11.56 4.11 17.76
N LEU A 330 12.27 2.98 17.88
CA LEU A 330 12.34 2.28 19.16
C LEU A 330 13.50 2.85 19.96
N PRO A 331 13.40 2.91 21.30
CA PRO A 331 14.55 3.21 22.13
C PRO A 331 15.66 2.15 21.94
N PRO A 332 16.90 2.44 22.34
CA PRO A 332 17.92 1.42 22.46
C PRO A 332 17.45 0.33 23.44
N LEU A 333 17.53 -0.93 23.01
CA LEU A 333 17.10 -2.11 23.76
C LEU A 333 18.17 -3.20 23.65
N GLU A 334 18.34 -3.99 24.70
CA GLU A 334 19.29 -5.12 24.75
C GLU A 334 18.57 -6.41 25.15
N ALA A 335 18.95 -7.55 24.57
CA ALA A 335 18.38 -8.84 24.96
C ALA A 335 18.69 -9.14 26.44
N GLY A 336 17.71 -9.67 27.16
CA GLY A 336 17.74 -9.87 28.61
C GLY A 336 17.41 -8.63 29.44
N GLN A 337 17.29 -7.44 28.83
CA GLN A 337 16.89 -6.23 29.54
C GLN A 337 15.50 -6.40 30.16
N VAL A 338 15.39 -6.21 31.47
CA VAL A 338 14.12 -6.13 32.19
C VAL A 338 13.45 -4.79 31.90
N LEU A 339 12.14 -4.82 31.67
CA LEU A 339 11.31 -3.65 31.39
C LEU A 339 10.20 -3.55 32.43
N GLU A 340 9.70 -2.34 32.63
CA GLU A 340 8.42 -2.13 33.31
C GLU A 340 7.32 -2.05 32.24
N ALA A 341 6.18 -2.68 32.52
CA ALA A 341 4.97 -2.47 31.75
C ALA A 341 4.19 -1.29 32.34
N GLY A 342 3.82 -0.34 31.50
CA GLY A 342 2.81 0.67 31.79
C GLY A 342 1.41 0.08 31.62
N GLU A 343 0.55 0.81 30.92
CA GLU A 343 -0.80 0.35 30.62
C GLU A 343 -0.77 -0.89 29.70
N VAL A 344 -1.47 -1.94 30.09
CA VAL A 344 -1.78 -3.12 29.26
C VAL A 344 -3.29 -3.13 29.04
N ALA A 345 -3.73 -3.25 27.79
CA ALA A 345 -5.14 -3.20 27.43
C ALA A 345 -5.47 -4.23 26.36
N SER A 346 -6.68 -4.81 26.43
CA SER A 346 -7.20 -5.67 25.39
C SER A 346 -7.58 -4.84 24.17
N VAL A 347 -7.45 -5.42 22.98
CA VAL A 347 -7.79 -4.76 21.71
C VAL A 347 -8.72 -5.67 20.92
N GLU A 348 -9.92 -5.17 20.63
CA GLU A 348 -10.86 -5.84 19.74
C GLU A 348 -10.48 -5.58 18.28
N HIS A 349 -10.47 -6.64 17.49
CA HIS A 349 -10.32 -6.58 16.06
C HIS A 349 -11.50 -7.24 15.35
N ASN A 350 -11.77 -6.74 14.14
CA ASN A 350 -12.82 -7.25 13.27
C ASN A 350 -12.24 -7.54 11.90
N THR A 351 -12.44 -8.77 11.42
CA THR A 351 -12.10 -9.10 10.04
C THR A 351 -12.97 -8.28 9.08
N GLN A 352 -12.36 -7.83 7.97
CA GLN A 352 -13.02 -6.96 7.01
C GLN A 352 -13.24 -7.67 5.68
N PRO A 353 -14.40 -7.47 5.02
CA PRO A 353 -14.62 -7.99 3.69
C PRO A 353 -13.64 -7.34 2.70
N PRO A 354 -13.28 -8.03 1.60
CA PRO A 354 -12.33 -7.50 0.63
C PRO A 354 -12.80 -6.13 0.12
N PRO A 355 -11.92 -5.11 0.05
CA PRO A 355 -12.33 -3.75 -0.29
C PRO A 355 -12.92 -3.71 -1.71
N ARG A 356 -13.93 -2.87 -1.90
CA ARG A 356 -14.43 -2.57 -3.26
C ARG A 356 -13.30 -1.94 -4.09
N PHE A 357 -13.39 -2.11 -5.40
CA PHE A 357 -12.43 -1.48 -6.29
C PHE A 357 -12.60 0.04 -6.29
N THR A 358 -11.55 0.81 -6.11
CA THR A 358 -11.43 2.18 -6.67
C THR A 358 -11.10 2.10 -8.16
N GLU A 359 -11.14 3.22 -8.89
CA GLU A 359 -10.65 3.22 -10.28
C GLU A 359 -9.19 2.77 -10.37
N ALA A 360 -8.31 3.24 -9.47
CA ALA A 360 -6.92 2.81 -9.41
C ALA A 360 -6.78 1.28 -9.27
N SER A 361 -7.43 0.70 -8.26
CA SER A 361 -7.35 -0.74 -8.02
C SER A 361 -8.04 -1.56 -9.12
N PHE A 362 -9.05 -1.01 -9.80
CA PHE A 362 -9.68 -1.64 -10.96
C PHE A 362 -8.74 -1.68 -12.17
N VAL A 363 -8.06 -0.57 -12.50
CA VAL A 363 -7.05 -0.51 -13.57
C VAL A 363 -5.89 -1.46 -13.28
N ARG A 364 -5.43 -1.50 -12.02
CA ARG A 364 -4.40 -2.45 -11.57
C ARG A 364 -4.82 -3.90 -11.79
N GLU A 365 -6.06 -4.23 -11.44
CA GLU A 365 -6.59 -5.59 -11.62
C GLU A 365 -6.70 -5.96 -13.10
N LEU A 366 -7.23 -5.05 -13.93
CA LEU A 366 -7.34 -5.23 -15.38
C LEU A 366 -5.97 -5.55 -16.02
N GLU A 367 -4.94 -4.77 -15.67
CA GLU A 367 -3.57 -5.01 -16.12
C GLU A 367 -3.03 -6.37 -15.63
N ALA A 368 -3.23 -6.69 -14.34
CA ALA A 368 -2.74 -7.93 -13.74
C ALA A 368 -3.34 -9.19 -14.40
N VAL A 369 -4.61 -9.16 -14.79
CA VAL A 369 -5.28 -10.27 -15.50
C VAL A 369 -5.09 -10.21 -17.03
N GLY A 370 -4.33 -9.25 -17.54
CA GLY A 370 -4.05 -9.09 -18.98
C GLY A 370 -5.24 -8.58 -19.82
N VAL A 371 -6.25 -8.00 -19.16
CA VAL A 371 -7.50 -7.53 -19.76
C VAL A 371 -7.44 -6.01 -19.94
N GLY A 372 -7.57 -5.56 -21.18
CA GLY A 372 -7.41 -4.16 -21.52
C GLY A 372 -5.97 -3.84 -21.95
N ARG A 373 -5.78 -2.60 -22.41
CA ARG A 373 -4.54 -2.04 -22.96
C ARG A 373 -4.48 -0.57 -22.54
N PRO A 374 -3.31 0.10 -22.68
CA PRO A 374 -3.18 1.54 -22.48
C PRO A 374 -4.32 2.38 -23.10
N SER A 375 -4.77 2.00 -24.30
CA SER A 375 -5.86 2.67 -25.02
C SER A 375 -7.26 2.37 -24.51
N THR A 376 -7.45 1.34 -23.67
CA THR A 376 -8.78 0.85 -23.29
C THR A 376 -9.09 0.89 -21.79
N TYR A 377 -8.11 1.07 -20.89
CA TYR A 377 -8.38 1.04 -19.44
C TYR A 377 -9.48 2.04 -19.02
N ALA A 378 -9.36 3.31 -19.42
CA ALA A 378 -10.34 4.34 -19.13
C ALA A 378 -11.71 4.06 -19.78
N THR A 379 -11.71 3.64 -21.05
CA THR A 379 -12.96 3.43 -21.81
C THR A 379 -13.75 2.20 -21.34
N ILE A 380 -13.08 1.17 -20.81
CA ILE A 380 -13.75 0.03 -20.19
C ILE A 380 -14.59 0.52 -19.01
N LEU A 381 -13.97 1.23 -18.06
CA LEU A 381 -14.66 1.72 -16.87
C LEU A 381 -15.76 2.71 -17.22
N GLU A 382 -15.46 3.68 -18.10
CA GLU A 382 -16.44 4.66 -18.58
C GLU A 382 -17.66 3.97 -19.22
N THR A 383 -17.45 2.92 -20.03
CA THR A 383 -18.54 2.17 -20.64
C THR A 383 -19.40 1.46 -19.59
N LEU A 384 -18.78 0.90 -18.54
CA LEU A 384 -19.51 0.22 -17.46
C LEU A 384 -20.36 1.21 -16.66
N VAL A 385 -19.81 2.38 -16.34
CA VAL A 385 -20.53 3.46 -15.63
C VAL A 385 -21.65 4.04 -16.50
N MET A 386 -21.36 4.41 -17.74
CA MET A 386 -22.32 4.99 -18.69
C MET A 386 -23.52 4.07 -18.91
N ARG A 387 -23.28 2.76 -18.99
CA ARG A 387 -24.33 1.75 -19.16
C ARG A 387 -25.00 1.32 -17.87
N LYS A 388 -24.66 1.96 -16.74
CA LYS A 388 -25.23 1.69 -15.42
C LYS A 388 -25.04 0.24 -14.97
N TYR A 389 -23.96 -0.40 -15.42
CA TYR A 389 -23.56 -1.71 -14.91
C TYR A 389 -22.79 -1.59 -13.59
N VAL A 390 -22.18 -0.43 -13.35
CA VAL A 390 -21.51 -0.06 -12.10
C VAL A 390 -21.80 1.40 -11.81
N GLN A 391 -21.68 1.81 -10.56
CA GLN A 391 -21.81 3.18 -10.09
C GLN A 391 -20.58 3.57 -9.28
N LEU A 392 -20.25 4.86 -9.25
CA LEU A 392 -19.27 5.41 -8.32
C LEU A 392 -20.01 5.72 -7.01
N GLY A 393 -19.55 5.13 -5.91
CA GLY A 393 -20.05 5.45 -4.57
C GLY A 393 -19.64 6.85 -4.12
N THR A 394 -19.95 7.18 -2.87
CA THR A 394 -19.45 8.39 -2.23
C THR A 394 -18.04 8.16 -1.67
N SER A 395 -17.14 9.11 -1.87
CA SER A 395 -15.82 9.08 -1.22
C SER A 395 -16.02 9.21 0.30
N GLY A 396 -15.49 8.26 1.07
CA GLY A 396 -15.42 8.39 2.52
C GLY A 396 -14.49 9.54 2.93
N ARG A 397 -14.64 10.06 4.16
CA ARG A 397 -13.75 11.12 4.68
C ARG A 397 -12.28 10.72 4.49
N GLY A 398 -11.51 11.59 3.85
CA GLY A 398 -10.07 11.40 3.61
C GLY A 398 -9.69 10.54 2.40
N LYS A 399 -10.62 9.90 1.69
CA LYS A 399 -10.30 9.13 0.46
C LYS A 399 -10.36 10.01 -0.78
N ALA A 400 -9.28 10.02 -1.56
CA ALA A 400 -9.21 10.78 -2.80
C ALA A 400 -10.19 10.27 -3.87
N SER A 401 -10.53 8.98 -3.84
CA SER A 401 -11.35 8.35 -4.88
C SER A 401 -12.47 7.45 -4.33
N PRO A 402 -13.68 7.50 -4.93
CA PRO A 402 -14.81 6.70 -4.50
C PRO A 402 -14.65 5.22 -4.92
N PRO A 403 -15.30 4.29 -4.19
CA PRO A 403 -15.37 2.89 -4.62
C PRO A 403 -16.37 2.70 -5.76
N LEU A 404 -16.13 1.68 -6.57
CA LEU A 404 -17.06 1.12 -7.55
C LEU A 404 -18.06 0.23 -6.84
N THR A 405 -19.34 0.52 -7.01
CA THR A 405 -20.47 -0.29 -6.55
C THR A 405 -21.18 -0.89 -7.76
N TYR A 406 -21.80 -2.06 -7.57
CA TYR A 406 -22.63 -2.72 -8.59
C TYR A 406 -24.10 -2.32 -8.41
#